data_AF-E3FGH5-F1
#
_entry.id   AF-E3FGH5-F1
#
_cell.length_a   1.000
_cell.length_b   1.000
_cell.length_c   1.000
_cell.angle_alpha   90.00
_cell.angle_beta   90.00
_cell.angle_gamma   90.00
#
_symmetry.space_group_name_H-M   'P 1'
#
loop_
_entity.id
_entity.type
_entity.pdbx_description
1 polymer ?
#
loop_
_entity_poly.entity_id
_entity_poly.type
_entity_poly.pdbx_seq_one_letter_code
_entity_poly.pdbx_strand_id
1 'polypeptide(L)'
;MKRAVTSVCLCAAMVLVGCSISVADFAGKSCAAAEDCPDSYVCVAARPGAGRTCEALGLPGLADGGGPGPGPVPTWCNDIEPILLANCVSSCHGEVTTGSSRTDFRLDYYEAGAGSPNGAKAMADRIKVRTYDARTMPPLGVPAPTDAERELVARWVVGGAPLCDDAPDGGSDGGP
;
A
#
# COMPACT_ATOMS: atom_id res chain seq x y z
N MET A 1 -28.38 -49.58 -56.37
CA MET A 1 -29.07 -48.38 -55.85
C MET A 1 -29.98 -48.79 -54.69
N LYS A 2 -29.60 -48.52 -53.43
CA LYS A 2 -30.48 -48.35 -52.25
C LYS A 2 -29.64 -47.90 -51.04
N ARG A 3 -30.22 -46.99 -50.26
CA ARG A 3 -29.59 -45.91 -49.46
C ARG A 3 -28.93 -46.38 -48.17
N ALA A 4 -27.79 -45.77 -47.83
CA ALA A 4 -27.22 -45.78 -46.48
C ALA A 4 -27.98 -44.76 -45.60
N VAL A 5 -28.35 -45.16 -44.39
CA VAL A 5 -28.95 -44.28 -43.38
C VAL A 5 -27.90 -44.03 -42.31
N THR A 6 -27.32 -42.83 -42.32
CA THR A 6 -26.36 -42.35 -41.33
C THR A 6 -27.14 -41.80 -40.14
N SER A 7 -27.06 -42.48 -38.99
CA SER A 7 -27.64 -42.01 -37.73
C SER A 7 -26.67 -41.04 -37.07
N VAL A 8 -26.97 -39.74 -37.15
CA VAL A 8 -26.25 -38.68 -36.44
C VAL A 8 -26.87 -38.55 -35.05
N CYS A 9 -26.19 -39.09 -34.04
CA CYS A 9 -26.55 -38.91 -32.64
C CYS A 9 -26.12 -37.50 -32.21
N LEU A 10 -27.08 -36.59 -32.15
CA LEU A 10 -26.90 -35.19 -31.75
C LEU A 10 -26.81 -35.12 -30.21
N CYS A 11 -25.61 -35.30 -29.64
CA CYS A 11 -25.38 -34.98 -28.23
C CYS A 11 -25.30 -33.47 -28.08
N ALA A 12 -26.41 -32.86 -27.65
CA ALA A 12 -26.46 -31.47 -27.22
C ALA A 12 -25.58 -31.29 -25.98
N ALA A 13 -24.37 -30.75 -26.16
CA ALA A 13 -23.56 -30.25 -25.07
C ALA A 13 -24.23 -28.98 -24.52
N MET A 14 -24.90 -29.09 -23.37
CA MET A 14 -25.31 -27.93 -22.60
C MET A 14 -24.06 -27.23 -22.06
N VAL A 15 -23.62 -26.19 -22.76
CA VAL A 15 -22.64 -25.24 -22.25
C VAL A 15 -23.34 -24.43 -21.18
N LEU A 16 -23.05 -24.74 -19.91
CA LEU A 16 -23.35 -23.85 -18.79
C LEU A 16 -22.53 -22.58 -18.99
N VAL A 17 -23.12 -21.58 -19.64
CA VAL A 17 -22.63 -20.20 -19.61
C VAL A 17 -22.84 -19.73 -18.17
N GLY A 18 -21.80 -19.86 -17.35
CA GLY A 18 -21.77 -19.20 -16.05
C GLY A 18 -21.87 -17.70 -16.27
N CYS A 19 -22.93 -17.08 -15.78
CA CYS A 19 -22.99 -15.63 -15.65
C CYS A 19 -21.88 -15.23 -14.68
N SER A 20 -20.75 -14.77 -15.20
CA SER A 20 -19.87 -13.90 -14.44
C SER A 20 -20.70 -12.70 -14.05
N ILE A 21 -21.00 -12.56 -12.75
CA ILE A 21 -21.51 -11.30 -12.20
C ILE A 21 -20.35 -10.32 -12.34
N SER A 22 -20.24 -9.69 -13.51
CA SER A 22 -19.53 -8.43 -13.61
C SER A 22 -20.39 -7.46 -12.81
N VAL A 23 -20.01 -7.21 -11.56
CA VAL A 23 -20.37 -5.93 -10.94
C VAL A 23 -19.82 -4.92 -11.93
N ALA A 24 -20.69 -4.32 -12.75
CA ALA A 24 -20.23 -3.33 -13.70
C ALA A 24 -19.54 -2.27 -12.85
N ASP A 25 -18.24 -2.10 -13.05
CA ASP A 25 -17.50 -1.08 -12.33
C ASP A 25 -18.07 0.26 -12.81
N PHE A 26 -18.73 0.98 -11.90
CA PHE A 26 -19.25 2.31 -12.18
C PHE A 26 -18.24 3.39 -11.79
N ALA A 27 -17.08 3.00 -11.22
CA ALA A 27 -16.02 3.94 -10.88
C ALA A 27 -15.54 4.70 -12.13
N GLY A 28 -15.47 6.03 -12.02
CA GLY A 28 -14.98 6.90 -13.09
C GLY A 28 -15.99 7.19 -14.21
N LYS A 29 -17.24 6.69 -14.14
CA LYS A 29 -18.28 7.09 -15.09
C LYS A 29 -18.80 8.48 -14.76
N SER A 30 -18.94 9.35 -15.77
CA SER A 30 -19.46 10.70 -15.58
C SER A 30 -20.87 10.71 -15.02
N CYS A 31 -21.15 11.61 -14.08
CA CYS A 31 -22.45 11.80 -13.45
C CYS A 31 -22.75 13.29 -13.29
N ALA A 32 -24.04 13.66 -13.24
CA ALA A 32 -24.48 15.02 -12.97
C ALA A 32 -25.07 15.14 -11.54
N ALA A 33 -25.74 14.09 -11.07
CA ALA A 33 -26.40 14.02 -9.77
C ALA A 33 -26.18 12.65 -9.10
N ALA A 34 -26.56 12.53 -7.82
CA ALA A 34 -26.32 11.32 -7.05
C ALA A 34 -27.09 10.11 -7.59
N GLU A 35 -28.27 10.36 -8.15
CA GLU A 35 -29.19 9.37 -8.71
C GLU A 35 -28.67 8.74 -10.01
N ASP A 36 -27.66 9.35 -10.65
CA ASP A 36 -26.97 8.81 -11.82
C ASP A 36 -26.03 7.65 -11.47
N CYS A 37 -25.74 7.49 -10.17
CA CYS A 37 -24.86 6.45 -9.65
C CYS A 37 -25.67 5.35 -8.96
N PRO A 38 -25.32 4.07 -9.11
CA PRO A 38 -25.93 3.00 -8.32
C PRO A 38 -25.70 3.23 -6.83
N ASP A 39 -26.56 2.65 -5.97
CA ASP A 39 -26.57 2.86 -4.51
C ASP A 39 -25.21 2.68 -3.79
N SER A 40 -24.26 1.95 -4.37
CA SER A 40 -22.91 1.77 -3.83
C SER A 40 -21.87 2.82 -4.29
N TYR A 41 -22.29 3.83 -5.05
CA TYR A 41 -21.45 4.86 -5.66
C TYR A 41 -22.01 6.25 -5.37
N VAL A 42 -21.12 7.25 -5.27
CA VAL A 42 -21.48 8.66 -5.12
C VAL A 42 -20.95 9.49 -6.27
N CYS A 43 -21.75 10.47 -6.70
CA CYS A 43 -21.35 11.39 -7.76
C CYS A 43 -20.47 12.52 -7.22
N VAL A 44 -19.15 12.40 -7.36
CA VAL A 44 -18.15 13.32 -6.78
C VAL A 44 -17.12 13.78 -7.81
N ALA A 45 -16.50 14.95 -7.58
CA ALA A 45 -15.38 15.44 -8.40
C ALA A 45 -14.03 14.96 -7.83
N ALA A 46 -13.81 13.64 -7.80
CA ALA A 46 -12.59 13.07 -7.21
C ALA A 46 -11.34 13.22 -8.09
N ARG A 47 -11.51 13.45 -9.41
CA ARG A 47 -10.42 13.44 -10.39
C ARG A 47 -10.27 14.81 -11.08
N PRO A 48 -9.09 15.45 -11.02
CA PRO A 48 -8.85 16.73 -11.70
C PRO A 48 -9.10 16.63 -13.21
N GLY A 49 -9.93 17.52 -13.74
CA GLY A 49 -10.20 17.62 -15.19
C GLY A 49 -11.20 16.60 -15.76
N ALA A 50 -11.68 15.62 -14.98
CA ALA A 50 -12.63 14.61 -15.44
C ALA A 50 -14.12 15.01 -15.24
N GLY A 51 -14.37 16.13 -14.57
CA GLY A 51 -15.72 16.48 -14.10
C GLY A 51 -16.13 15.61 -12.90
N ARG A 52 -17.45 15.47 -12.69
CA ARG A 52 -17.98 14.60 -11.63
C ARG A 52 -18.12 13.18 -12.15
N THR A 53 -17.69 12.22 -11.35
CA THR A 53 -17.75 10.79 -11.66
C THR A 53 -18.38 10.02 -10.51
N CYS A 54 -19.03 8.90 -10.82
CA CYS A 54 -19.43 7.92 -9.83
C CYS A 54 -18.17 7.30 -9.26
N GLU A 55 -17.95 7.44 -7.96
CA GLU A 55 -16.86 6.78 -7.24
C GLU A 55 -17.49 5.88 -6.18
N ALA A 56 -16.94 4.69 -6.00
CA ALA A 56 -17.41 3.82 -4.93
C ALA A 56 -17.27 4.58 -3.61
N LEU A 57 -18.31 4.60 -2.79
CA LEU A 57 -18.14 5.03 -1.41
C LEU A 57 -17.09 4.11 -0.81
N GLY A 58 -15.91 4.65 -0.50
CA GLY A 58 -14.85 3.92 0.16
C GLY A 58 -15.41 3.36 1.46
N LEU A 59 -15.80 2.09 1.45
CA LEU A 59 -16.10 1.39 2.68
C LEU A 59 -14.83 1.50 3.53
N PRO A 60 -14.92 1.91 4.81
CA PRO A 60 -13.76 1.91 5.68
C PRO A 60 -13.14 0.51 5.66
N GLY A 61 -11.92 0.40 5.10
CA GLY A 61 -11.19 -0.85 4.94
C GLY A 61 -11.03 -1.40 3.51
N LEU A 62 -11.58 -0.76 2.48
CA LEU A 62 -11.25 -1.06 1.08
C LEU A 62 -10.15 -0.10 0.61
N ALA A 63 -8.96 -0.64 0.39
CA ALA A 63 -7.78 0.13 0.00
C ALA A 63 -7.91 0.66 -1.44
N ASP A 64 -7.79 1.98 -1.60
CA ASP A 64 -7.65 2.67 -2.87
C ASP A 64 -6.27 2.39 -3.48
N GLY A 65 -6.09 1.18 -4.03
CA GLY A 65 -4.98 0.86 -4.94
C GLY A 65 -3.57 1.24 -4.46
N GLY A 66 -3.07 0.58 -3.41
CA GLY A 66 -1.63 0.39 -3.17
C GLY A 66 -0.94 1.33 -2.18
N GLY A 67 -1.67 2.23 -1.53
CA GLY A 67 -1.15 3.00 -0.40
C GLY A 67 -1.24 2.24 0.93
N PRO A 68 -0.40 2.60 1.92
CA PRO A 68 -0.64 2.18 3.28
C PRO A 68 -2.05 2.58 3.73
N GLY A 69 -2.73 1.68 4.45
CA GLY A 69 -4.09 1.86 4.94
C GLY A 69 -4.25 3.09 5.83
N PRO A 70 -5.49 3.58 6.03
CA PRO A 70 -5.75 4.77 6.84
C PRO A 70 -5.34 4.54 8.31
N GLY A 71 -4.74 5.55 8.94
CA GLY A 71 -4.33 5.51 10.33
C GLY A 71 -3.47 6.72 10.73
N PRO A 72 -3.18 6.90 12.03
CA PRO A 72 -2.25 7.94 12.46
C PRO A 72 -0.88 7.74 11.82
N VAL A 73 -0.19 8.85 11.57
CA VAL A 73 1.21 8.84 11.12
C VAL A 73 2.08 8.36 12.28
N PRO A 74 2.76 7.20 12.16
CA PRO A 74 3.64 6.70 13.21
C PRO A 74 4.86 7.60 13.38
N THR A 75 5.49 7.60 14.54
CA THR A 75 6.74 8.33 14.82
C THR A 75 7.93 7.38 14.95
N TRP A 76 9.13 7.88 14.67
CA TRP A 76 10.34 7.09 14.80
C TRP A 76 10.51 6.52 16.21
N CYS A 77 10.42 7.38 17.23
CA CYS A 77 10.78 7.04 18.60
C CYS A 77 9.87 5.99 19.23
N ASN A 78 8.56 6.03 18.93
CA ASN A 78 7.58 5.15 19.55
C ASN A 78 7.24 3.93 18.70
N ASP A 79 7.18 4.09 17.37
CA ASP A 79 6.62 3.05 16.50
C ASP A 79 7.66 2.37 15.63
N ILE A 80 8.61 3.11 15.05
CA ILE A 80 9.47 2.58 13.97
C ILE A 80 10.80 2.05 14.48
N GLU A 81 11.43 2.74 15.43
CA GLU A 81 12.71 2.31 16.00
C GLU A 81 12.64 0.88 16.58
N PRO A 82 11.60 0.49 17.36
CA PRO A 82 11.50 -0.88 17.86
C PRO A 82 11.42 -1.92 16.74
N ILE A 83 10.72 -1.60 15.63
CA ILE A 83 10.58 -2.50 14.47
C ILE A 83 11.93 -2.69 13.78
N LEU A 84 12.67 -1.60 13.53
CA LEU A 84 13.97 -1.68 12.85
C LEU A 84 15.02 -2.37 13.72
N LEU A 85 15.04 -2.09 15.03
CA LEU A 85 15.94 -2.76 15.98
C LEU A 85 15.71 -4.27 16.00
N ALA A 86 14.44 -4.71 16.05
CA ALA A 86 14.09 -6.13 16.12
C ALA A 86 14.38 -6.90 14.82
N ASN A 87 14.24 -6.26 13.66
CA ASN A 87 14.18 -6.97 12.39
C ASN A 87 15.29 -6.61 11.39
N CYS A 88 16.00 -5.50 11.58
CA CYS A 88 16.91 -4.96 10.56
C CYS A 88 18.33 -4.72 11.06
N VAL A 89 18.49 -4.37 12.34
CA VAL A 89 19.76 -3.89 12.89
C VAL A 89 20.75 -5.04 13.11
N SER A 90 20.49 -5.93 14.08
CA SER A 90 21.32 -7.09 14.47
C SER A 90 22.75 -7.09 13.90
N SER A 91 23.04 -7.90 12.88
CA SER A 91 24.34 -7.97 12.20
C SER A 91 24.35 -7.33 10.81
N CYS A 92 23.29 -6.62 10.42
CA CYS A 92 23.08 -6.16 9.05
C CYS A 92 23.15 -4.65 8.92
N HIS A 93 22.31 -3.92 9.65
CA HIS A 93 22.14 -2.46 9.47
C HIS A 93 22.33 -1.68 10.78
N GLY A 94 23.10 -2.21 11.72
CA GLY A 94 23.56 -1.49 12.91
C GLY A 94 25.04 -1.13 12.83
N GLU A 95 25.67 -0.90 13.98
CA GLU A 95 27.14 -0.76 14.08
C GLU A 95 27.87 -1.98 13.50
N VAL A 96 27.31 -3.18 13.69
CA VAL A 96 27.84 -4.42 13.12
C VAL A 96 27.13 -4.72 11.80
N THR A 97 27.90 -4.85 10.73
CA THR A 97 27.37 -5.01 9.35
C THR A 97 27.81 -6.30 8.67
N THR A 98 28.28 -7.30 9.42
CA THR A 98 28.85 -8.54 8.86
C THR A 98 27.87 -9.35 8.01
N GLY A 99 26.56 -9.20 8.23
CA GLY A 99 25.50 -9.86 7.47
C GLY A 99 25.05 -9.13 6.20
N SER A 100 25.38 -7.84 6.04
CA SER A 100 24.97 -7.04 4.87
C SER A 100 26.14 -6.45 4.06
N SER A 101 27.29 -6.27 4.70
CA SER A 101 28.44 -5.50 4.23
C SER A 101 28.10 -4.05 3.84
N ARG A 102 26.99 -3.50 4.36
CA ARG A 102 26.56 -2.10 4.12
C ARG A 102 26.98 -1.22 5.28
N THR A 103 28.00 -0.40 5.03
CA THR A 103 28.56 0.56 6.00
C THR A 103 28.15 2.01 5.69
N ASP A 104 27.45 2.23 4.58
CA ASP A 104 27.01 3.55 4.11
C ASP A 104 25.79 4.09 4.88
N PHE A 105 25.09 3.24 5.62
CA PHE A 105 23.97 3.63 6.46
C PHE A 105 23.79 2.71 7.66
N ARG A 106 23.07 3.21 8.65
CA ARG A 106 22.67 2.52 9.88
C ARG A 106 21.21 2.83 10.20
N LEU A 107 20.53 1.86 10.77
CA LEU A 107 19.09 1.89 11.08
C LEU A 107 18.81 1.81 12.59
N ASP A 108 19.85 1.88 13.41
CA ASP A 108 19.77 1.97 14.88
C ASP A 108 19.83 3.41 15.40
N TYR A 109 19.73 4.39 14.50
CA TYR A 109 19.50 5.79 14.82
C TYR A 109 18.73 6.49 13.70
N TYR A 110 18.05 7.57 14.05
CA TYR A 110 17.25 8.35 13.11
C TYR A 110 18.11 9.15 12.12
N GLU A 111 19.01 9.99 12.64
CA GLU A 111 20.02 10.75 11.90
C GLU A 111 21.28 10.90 12.78
N ALA A 112 22.42 11.18 12.14
CA ALA A 112 23.67 11.42 12.82
C ALA A 112 24.37 12.66 12.24
N GLY A 113 25.33 13.20 12.98
CA GLY A 113 26.09 14.38 12.57
C GLY A 113 26.99 14.15 11.35
N ALA A 114 27.51 15.24 10.79
CA ALA A 114 28.36 15.22 9.61
C ALA A 114 29.51 14.20 9.72
N GLY A 115 29.72 13.44 8.63
CA GLY A 115 30.73 12.38 8.56
C GLY A 115 30.30 11.02 9.13
N SER A 116 29.07 10.91 9.65
CA SER A 116 28.48 9.63 10.04
C SER A 116 27.77 8.96 8.86
N PRO A 117 27.55 7.62 8.89
CA PRO A 117 26.68 6.96 7.91
C PRO A 117 25.27 7.56 7.89
N ASN A 118 24.52 7.31 6.82
CA ASN A 118 23.13 7.75 6.74
C ASN A 118 22.29 7.08 7.83
N GLY A 119 21.44 7.85 8.51
CA GLY A 119 20.47 7.31 9.46
C GLY A 119 19.17 6.84 8.79
N ALA A 120 18.25 6.32 9.59
CA ALA A 120 16.99 5.81 9.09
C ALA A 120 16.13 6.85 8.36
N LYS A 121 16.17 8.14 8.74
CA LYS A 121 15.45 9.20 8.00
C LYS A 121 15.95 9.32 6.56
N ALA A 122 17.26 9.44 6.38
CA ALA A 122 17.88 9.53 5.07
C ALA A 122 17.61 8.28 4.21
N MET A 123 17.33 7.14 4.86
CA MET A 123 17.03 5.87 4.20
C MET A 123 15.53 5.55 4.09
N ALA A 124 14.63 6.43 4.54
CA ALA A 124 13.20 6.18 4.69
C ALA A 124 12.55 5.57 3.43
N ASP A 125 12.69 6.22 2.28
CA ASP A 125 12.14 5.72 1.01
C ASP A 125 12.68 4.33 0.65
N ARG A 126 13.97 4.10 0.89
CA ARG A 126 14.60 2.82 0.60
C ARG A 126 14.09 1.72 1.53
N ILE A 127 13.88 2.04 2.80
CA ILE A 127 13.29 1.15 3.79
C ILE A 127 11.88 0.77 3.35
N LYS A 128 11.01 1.73 2.98
CA LYS A 128 9.66 1.43 2.46
C LYS A 128 9.71 0.49 1.26
N VAL A 129 10.55 0.78 0.26
CA VAL A 129 10.64 -0.05 -0.94
C VAL A 129 11.03 -1.49 -0.59
N ARG A 130 12.00 -1.69 0.31
CA ARG A 130 12.54 -3.02 0.59
C ARG A 130 11.70 -3.80 1.61
N THR A 131 11.09 -3.11 2.56
CA THR A 131 10.33 -3.71 3.66
C THR A 131 8.85 -3.81 3.34
N TYR A 132 8.24 -2.83 2.68
CA TYR A 132 6.81 -2.83 2.39
C TYR A 132 6.51 -3.22 0.94
N ASP A 133 7.04 -2.47 -0.03
CA ASP A 133 6.64 -2.62 -1.45
C ASP A 133 7.13 -3.96 -2.04
N ALA A 134 8.44 -4.22 -1.94
CA ALA A 134 9.07 -5.39 -2.54
C ALA A 134 9.20 -6.57 -1.55
N ARG A 135 9.10 -6.33 -0.24
CA ARG A 135 9.27 -7.35 0.83
C ARG A 135 10.53 -8.20 0.66
N THR A 136 11.60 -7.57 0.21
CA THR A 136 12.92 -8.19 -0.03
C THR A 136 13.90 -7.92 1.10
N MET A 137 13.46 -7.21 2.15
CA MET A 137 14.16 -7.11 3.42
C MET A 137 13.19 -7.36 4.60
N PRO A 138 13.68 -8.00 5.67
CA PRO A 138 15.02 -8.57 5.77
C PRO A 138 15.14 -9.89 4.96
N PRO A 139 16.36 -10.46 4.77
CA PRO A 139 16.55 -11.69 4.01
C PRO A 139 15.78 -12.89 4.61
N LEU A 140 15.55 -13.94 3.80
CA LEU A 140 14.90 -15.16 4.31
C LEU A 140 15.71 -15.78 5.46
N GLY A 141 15.03 -16.27 6.48
CA GLY A 141 15.63 -16.96 7.62
C GLY A 141 16.04 -16.05 8.78
N VAL A 142 15.78 -14.74 8.72
CA VAL A 142 15.92 -13.82 9.86
C VAL A 142 14.56 -13.28 10.29
N PRO A 143 14.42 -12.80 11.55
CA PRO A 143 13.18 -12.20 12.03
C PRO A 143 12.72 -11.09 11.09
N ALA A 144 11.46 -11.16 10.67
CA ALA A 144 10.89 -10.26 9.69
C ALA A 144 9.67 -9.55 10.29
N PRO A 145 9.45 -8.25 9.98
CA PRO A 145 8.28 -7.57 10.49
C PRO A 145 6.99 -8.23 9.97
N THR A 146 5.99 -8.26 10.84
CA THR A 146 4.60 -8.62 10.52
C THR A 146 4.02 -7.65 9.48
N ASP A 147 2.91 -8.03 8.84
CA ASP A 147 2.23 -7.15 7.89
C ASP A 147 1.80 -5.81 8.52
N ALA A 148 1.36 -5.84 9.78
CA ALA A 148 0.98 -4.64 10.52
C ALA A 148 2.19 -3.71 10.80
N GLU A 149 3.35 -4.27 11.12
CA GLU A 149 4.59 -3.49 11.31
C GLU A 149 5.10 -2.90 10.00
N ARG A 150 5.02 -3.65 8.88
CA ARG A 150 5.39 -3.12 7.55
C ARG A 150 4.51 -1.94 7.16
N GLU A 151 3.24 -2.02 7.53
CA GLU A 151 2.23 -0.99 7.28
C GLU A 151 2.50 0.27 8.11
N LEU A 152 2.96 0.13 9.37
CA LEU A 152 3.50 1.27 10.15
C LEU A 152 4.70 1.92 9.47
N VAL A 153 5.67 1.12 9.03
CA VAL A 153 6.85 1.63 8.31
C VAL A 153 6.44 2.40 7.05
N ALA A 154 5.50 1.87 6.27
CA ALA A 154 5.02 2.55 5.07
C ALA A 154 4.35 3.89 5.38
N ARG A 155 3.47 3.95 6.40
CA ARG A 155 2.82 5.21 6.82
C ARG A 155 3.83 6.23 7.33
N TRP A 156 4.82 5.80 8.11
CA TRP A 156 5.86 6.71 8.62
C TRP A 156 6.60 7.40 7.47
N VAL A 157 7.00 6.63 6.45
CA VAL A 157 7.68 7.19 5.26
C VAL A 157 6.77 8.13 4.48
N VAL A 158 5.51 7.73 4.21
CA VAL A 158 4.53 8.58 3.50
C VAL A 158 4.23 9.86 4.28
N GLY A 159 4.23 9.80 5.61
CA GLY A 159 4.01 10.93 6.50
C GLY A 159 5.25 11.83 6.71
N GLY A 160 6.32 11.66 5.92
CA GLY A 160 7.52 12.51 6.01
C GLY A 160 8.54 12.07 7.07
N ALA A 161 8.41 10.84 7.56
CA ALA A 161 9.29 10.22 8.53
C ALA A 161 9.51 11.09 9.79
N PRO A 162 8.48 11.41 10.58
CA PRO A 162 8.64 12.20 11.80
C PRO A 162 9.51 11.50 12.85
N LEU A 163 10.27 12.28 13.64
CA LEU A 163 11.21 11.79 14.65
C LEU A 163 10.48 11.27 15.89
N CYS A 164 10.09 12.14 16.81
CA CYS A 164 9.27 11.76 17.97
C CYS A 164 7.93 12.46 17.85
N ASP A 165 7.07 12.26 18.85
CA ASP A 165 5.84 13.03 18.97
C ASP A 165 6.19 14.51 19.22
N ASP A 166 6.06 15.32 18.19
CA ASP A 166 5.73 16.74 18.29
C ASP A 166 4.34 16.91 17.65
N ALA A 167 3.42 17.53 18.39
CA ALA A 167 2.00 17.70 18.05
C ALA A 167 1.78 18.12 16.59
N PRO A 168 0.63 17.76 15.97
CA PRO A 168 0.32 18.26 14.65
C PRO A 168 0.31 19.79 14.70
N ASP A 169 1.16 20.43 13.90
CA ASP A 169 0.91 21.79 13.44
C ASP A 169 -0.36 21.73 12.60
N GLY A 170 -1.51 21.79 13.28
CA GLY A 170 -2.81 22.09 12.72
C GLY A 170 -2.79 23.51 12.20
N GLY A 171 -2.07 23.74 11.11
CA GLY A 171 -2.03 24.99 10.38
C GLY A 171 -3.17 25.06 9.37
N SER A 172 -4.42 25.04 9.85
CA SER A 172 -5.54 25.61 9.12
C SER A 172 -5.67 27.09 9.49
N ASP A 173 -5.60 27.93 8.47
CA ASP A 173 -6.34 29.18 8.28
C ASP A 173 -6.20 30.30 9.31
N GLY A 174 -5.39 31.30 8.92
CA GLY A 174 -5.39 32.63 9.52
C GLY A 174 -5.41 33.72 8.44
N GLY A 175 -6.49 33.81 7.67
CA GLY A 175 -6.83 35.01 6.90
C GLY A 175 -7.75 35.92 7.72
N PRO A 176 -7.38 37.19 7.87
CA PRO A 176 -8.23 38.25 7.32
C PRO A 176 -7.52 39.10 6.25
#